data_AF-A0A2N1R2K5-F1
#
_entry.id   AF-A0A2N1R2K5-F1
#
_cell.length_a   1.000
_cell.length_b   1.000
_cell.length_c   1.000
_cell.angle_alpha   90.00
_cell.angle_beta   90.00
_cell.angle_gamma   90.00
#
_symmetry.space_group_name_H-M   'P 1'
#
loop_
_entity.id
_entity.type
_entity.pdbx_description
1 polymer ?
#
loop_
_entity_poly.entity_id
_entity_poly.type
_entity_poly.pdbx_seq_one_letter_code
_entity_poly.pdbx_strand_id
1 'polypeptide(L)'
;ARVGNTNDQAVCVARPDYVLRRNVGREQNAVVIKESCEEGKAFFRSLYEGLGIRVFEEDFDGHDRTVAYSLGTPFASTMVFAACMKRLDAPGTNFRKHLDIARGLLAEDDRLLAEIMFNPYTIRRLELINSQLSYLTHIIKDRDHEEMAKFLGKLRDNIGDA
;
A
#
# COMPACT_ATOMS: atom_id res chain seq x y z
N ALA A 1 11.50 -10.82 2.58
CA ALA A 1 11.80 -12.07 3.29
C ALA A 1 11.78 -11.85 4.80
N ARG A 2 10.73 -12.28 5.51
CA ARG A 2 10.80 -12.54 6.96
C ARG A 2 11.29 -13.97 7.13
N VAL A 3 12.49 -14.17 7.68
CA VAL A 3 12.90 -15.49 8.18
C VAL A 3 12.59 -15.52 9.67
N GLY A 4 11.67 -16.39 10.05
CA GLY A 4 11.29 -16.61 11.44
C GLY A 4 12.22 -17.62 12.12
N ASN A 5 12.82 -17.15 13.20
CA ASN A 5 13.22 -17.86 14.42
C ASN A 5 14.26 -18.99 14.32
N THR A 6 15.53 -18.61 14.50
CA THR A 6 16.54 -19.39 15.24
C THR A 6 17.47 -18.41 15.96
N ASN A 7 17.80 -18.71 17.21
CA ASN A 7 18.74 -18.03 18.10
C ASN A 7 19.87 -17.25 17.39
N ASP A 8 20.15 -16.02 17.86
CA ASP A 8 21.36 -15.23 17.57
C ASP A 8 21.63 -14.77 16.12
N GLN A 9 20.60 -14.48 15.33
CA GLN A 9 20.77 -13.68 14.12
C GLN A 9 20.04 -12.35 14.24
N ALA A 10 20.82 -11.29 14.47
CA ALA A 10 20.34 -9.93 14.35
C ALA A 10 19.88 -9.74 12.89
N VAL A 11 18.56 -9.76 12.66
CA VAL A 11 17.98 -9.66 11.33
C VAL A 11 18.14 -8.21 10.87
N CYS A 12 19.10 -7.97 9.98
CA CYS A 12 19.33 -6.64 9.43
C CYS A 12 18.29 -6.41 8.30
N VAL A 13 17.24 -5.63 8.58
CA VAL A 13 16.16 -5.36 7.62
C VAL A 13 16.31 -3.95 7.09
N ALA A 14 16.78 -3.84 5.85
CA ALA A 14 16.60 -2.64 5.03
C ALA A 14 15.56 -2.97 3.96
N ARG A 15 14.39 -2.32 4.02
CA ARG A 15 13.40 -2.44 2.95
C ARG A 15 13.49 -1.20 2.07
N PRO A 16 13.77 -1.34 0.76
CA PRO A 16 13.54 -0.23 -0.14
C PRO A 16 12.07 0.20 -0.01
N ASP A 17 11.82 1.49 -0.15
CA ASP A 17 10.47 1.99 -0.34
C ASP A 17 9.79 1.17 -1.46
N TYR A 18 8.56 0.71 -1.20
CA TYR A 18 7.77 -0.04 -2.18
C TYR A 18 7.26 0.91 -3.26
N VAL A 19 8.17 1.51 -4.00
CA VAL A 19 7.84 2.36 -5.15
C VAL A 19 7.49 1.41 -6.28
N LEU A 20 6.19 1.33 -6.59
CA LEU A 20 5.68 0.81 -7.86
C LEU A 20 6.60 1.30 -8.96
N ARG A 21 7.21 0.36 -9.69
CA ARG A 21 8.38 0.49 -10.58
C ARG A 21 8.32 1.55 -11.70
N ARG A 22 7.37 2.48 -11.71
CA ARG A 22 7.11 3.46 -12.77
C ARG A 22 7.12 4.94 -12.40
N ASN A 23 7.56 5.34 -11.21
CA ASN A 23 7.84 6.76 -10.90
C ASN A 23 9.28 6.96 -10.43
N VAL A 24 10.23 6.81 -11.35
CA VAL A 24 11.63 7.19 -11.13
C VAL A 24 11.74 8.71 -11.32
N GLY A 25 11.42 9.46 -10.28
CA GLY A 25 11.56 10.91 -10.22
C GLY A 25 12.32 11.33 -8.98
N ARG A 26 13.66 11.39 -9.07
CA ARG A 26 14.64 12.15 -8.24
C ARG A 26 14.53 12.20 -6.70
N GLU A 27 13.62 11.52 -6.04
CA GLU A 27 13.44 11.55 -4.58
C GLU A 27 13.21 10.14 -4.01
N GLN A 28 14.19 9.25 -4.16
CA GLN A 28 14.14 7.93 -3.50
C GLN A 28 14.45 8.08 -2.01
N ASN A 29 13.66 7.41 -1.17
CA ASN A 29 13.84 7.40 0.27
C ASN A 29 14.00 5.95 0.74
N ALA A 30 14.97 5.69 1.62
CA ALA A 30 15.15 4.37 2.24
C ALA A 30 14.79 4.45 3.72
N VAL A 31 14.15 3.40 4.25
CA VAL A 31 13.90 3.26 5.68
C VAL A 31 14.81 2.17 6.24
N VAL A 32 15.58 2.54 7.26
CA VAL A 32 16.38 1.63 8.08
C VAL A 32 15.64 1.39 9.39
N ILE A 33 15.50 0.13 9.79
CA ILE A 33 14.74 -0.22 10.99
C ILE A 33 15.62 -0.14 12.24
N LYS A 34 15.19 0.63 13.24
CA LYS A 34 15.94 0.93 14.49
C LYS A 34 16.41 -0.32 15.22
N GLU A 35 15.56 -1.34 15.27
CA GLU A 35 15.78 -2.61 15.97
C GLU A 35 16.70 -3.56 15.20
N SER A 36 17.20 -3.17 14.02
CA SER A 36 18.22 -3.92 13.28
C SER A 36 19.59 -3.85 13.95
N CYS A 37 20.43 -4.83 13.64
CA CYS A 37 21.84 -4.92 14.03
C CYS A 37 22.62 -3.62 13.70
N GLU A 38 23.54 -3.17 14.57
CA GLU A 38 24.29 -1.91 14.34
C GLU A 38 25.17 -1.98 13.08
N GLU A 39 25.84 -3.12 12.85
CA GLU A 39 26.70 -3.32 11.68
C GLU A 39 25.91 -3.24 10.37
N GLY A 40 24.70 -3.79 10.34
CA GLY A 40 23.83 -3.77 9.17
C GLY A 40 23.19 -2.41 8.96
N LYS A 41 22.78 -1.71 10.02
CA LYS A 41 22.31 -0.32 9.91
C LYS A 41 23.40 0.56 9.31
N ALA A 42 24.63 0.46 9.81
CA ALA A 42 25.78 1.21 9.29
C ALA A 42 26.08 0.87 7.82
N PHE A 43 26.05 -0.42 7.46
CA PHE A 43 26.25 -0.88 6.08
C PHE A 43 25.20 -0.29 5.13
N PHE A 44 23.91 -0.46 5.44
CA PHE A 44 22.83 -0.01 4.55
C PHE A 44 22.72 1.51 4.49
N ARG A 45 22.94 2.22 5.61
CA ARG A 45 23.00 3.68 5.62
C ARG A 45 24.09 4.17 4.67
N SER A 46 25.31 3.63 4.79
CA SER A 46 26.44 4.00 3.92
C SER A 46 26.15 3.69 2.45
N LEU A 47 25.53 2.54 2.16
CA LEU A 47 25.16 2.15 0.80
C LEU A 47 24.15 3.12 0.19
N TYR A 48 23.05 3.42 0.88
CA TYR A 48 21.99 4.28 0.36
C TYR A 48 22.42 5.73 0.25
N GLU A 49 23.14 6.26 1.23
CA GLU A 49 23.72 7.61 1.17
C GLU A 49 24.71 7.74 0.00
N GLY A 50 25.52 6.70 -0.24
CA GLY A 50 26.42 6.64 -1.41
C GLY A 50 25.70 6.64 -2.76
N LEU A 51 24.43 6.24 -2.79
CA LEU A 51 23.55 6.29 -3.97
C LEU A 51 22.74 7.60 -4.05
N GLY A 52 22.92 8.53 -3.10
CA GLY A 52 22.15 9.77 -3.01
C GLY A 52 20.70 9.57 -2.56
N ILE A 53 20.39 8.43 -1.93
CA ILE A 53 19.06 8.10 -1.40
C ILE A 53 18.96 8.67 0.02
N ARG A 54 17.86 9.38 0.32
CA ARG A 54 17.63 9.90 1.68
C ARG A 54 17.25 8.76 2.61
N VAL A 55 17.97 8.62 3.73
CA VAL A 55 17.74 7.54 4.70
C VAL A 55 16.96 8.06 5.90
N PHE A 56 15.87 7.39 6.23
CA PHE A 56 15.06 7.60 7.43
C PHE A 56 15.22 6.41 8.37
N GLU A 57 15.09 6.64 9.67
CA GLU A 57 15.16 5.58 10.67
C GLU A 57 13.82 5.45 11.40
N GLU A 58 13.16 4.30 11.24
CA GLU A 58 11.84 4.01 11.82
C GLU A 58 11.90 2.74 12.65
N ASP A 59 10.96 2.57 13.59
CA ASP A 59 10.78 1.29 14.27
C ASP A 59 9.91 0.34 13.42
N PHE A 60 9.91 -0.95 13.77
CA PHE A 60 9.11 -1.94 13.03
C PHE A 60 7.61 -1.61 13.04
N ASP A 61 7.09 -1.09 14.15
CA ASP A 61 5.66 -0.81 14.32
C ASP A 61 5.20 0.35 13.43
N GLY A 62 5.94 1.45 13.44
CA GLY A 62 5.72 2.63 12.62
C GLY A 62 5.80 2.30 11.13
N HIS A 63 6.82 1.54 10.73
CA HIS A 63 6.93 1.06 9.36
C HIS A 63 5.71 0.22 8.96
N ASP A 64 5.33 -0.78 9.77
CA ASP A 64 4.20 -1.66 9.47
C ASP A 64 2.88 -0.84 9.41
N ARG A 65 2.66 0.14 10.28
CA ARG A 65 1.47 1.02 10.20
C ARG A 65 1.44 1.85 8.92
N THR A 66 2.58 2.42 8.54
CA THR A 66 2.72 3.24 7.33
C THR A 66 2.48 2.40 6.09
N VAL A 67 3.06 1.20 6.00
CA VAL A 67 2.84 0.25 4.89
C VAL A 67 1.36 -0.13 4.79
N ALA A 68 0.72 -0.48 5.90
CA ALA A 68 -0.70 -0.84 5.87
C ALA A 68 -1.60 0.31 5.41
N TYR A 69 -1.30 1.55 5.81
CA TYR A 69 -2.04 2.71 5.36
C TYR A 69 -1.81 3.01 3.87
N SER A 70 -0.54 3.15 3.48
CA SER A 70 -0.13 3.64 2.16
C SER A 70 -0.27 2.60 1.05
N LEU A 71 -0.08 1.32 1.34
CA LEU A 71 -0.12 0.23 0.36
C LEU A 71 -1.28 -0.71 0.61
N GLY A 72 -1.53 -1.08 1.87
CA GLY A 72 -2.57 -2.06 2.22
C GLY A 72 -3.95 -1.66 1.67
N THR A 73 -4.35 -0.40 1.86
CA THR A 73 -5.64 0.11 1.36
C THR A 73 -5.74 0.09 -0.18
N PRO A 74 -4.84 0.74 -0.95
CA PRO A 74 -4.95 0.75 -2.41
C PRO A 74 -4.72 -0.63 -3.05
N PHE A 75 -3.85 -1.48 -2.47
CA PHE A 75 -3.63 -2.83 -2.98
C PHE A 75 -4.88 -3.69 -2.79
N ALA A 76 -5.46 -3.69 -1.59
CA ALA A 76 -6.71 -4.41 -1.33
C ALA A 76 -7.83 -3.97 -2.29
N SER A 77 -8.02 -2.66 -2.45
CA SER A 77 -9.01 -2.10 -3.38
C SER A 77 -8.79 -2.58 -4.82
N THR A 78 -7.53 -2.56 -5.29
CA THR A 78 -7.16 -2.98 -6.64
C THR A 78 -7.31 -4.48 -6.84
N MET A 79 -6.94 -5.30 -5.85
CA MET A 79 -7.10 -6.76 -5.90
C MET A 79 -8.58 -7.15 -5.91
N VAL A 80 -9.43 -6.51 -5.09
CA VAL A 80 -10.87 -6.74 -5.11
C VAL A 80 -11.48 -6.30 -6.44
N PHE A 81 -11.05 -5.16 -6.98
CA PHE A 81 -11.44 -4.73 -8.32
C PHE A 81 -11.10 -5.81 -9.36
N ALA A 82 -9.86 -6.32 -9.37
CA ALA A 82 -9.43 -7.38 -10.28
C ALA A 82 -10.22 -8.70 -10.07
N ALA A 83 -10.54 -9.07 -8.83
CA ALA A 83 -11.32 -10.25 -8.50
C ALA A 83 -12.77 -10.18 -9.03
N CYS A 84 -13.33 -8.96 -9.13
CA CYS A 84 -14.66 -8.74 -9.70
C CYS A 84 -14.66 -8.65 -11.24
N MET A 85 -13.49 -8.62 -11.90
CA MET A 85 -13.43 -8.42 -13.33
C MET A 85 -13.83 -9.67 -14.13
N LYS A 86 -14.63 -9.45 -15.18
CA LYS A 86 -14.82 -10.39 -16.29
C LYS A 86 -14.02 -9.90 -17.51
N ARG A 87 -13.57 -10.80 -18.38
CA ARG A 87 -12.94 -10.43 -19.66
C ARG A 87 -13.99 -9.68 -20.51
N LEU A 88 -13.93 -8.36 -20.46
CA LEU A 88 -14.83 -7.45 -21.14
C LEU A 88 -13.99 -6.41 -21.86
N ASP A 89 -14.25 -6.21 -23.16
CA ASP A 89 -13.81 -5.03 -23.88
C ASP A 89 -14.78 -3.89 -23.57
N ALA A 90 -14.63 -3.31 -22.36
CA ALA A 90 -15.42 -2.15 -21.98
C ALA A 90 -14.86 -0.88 -22.66
N PRO A 91 -15.67 -0.16 -23.45
CA PRO A 91 -15.27 1.12 -24.03
C PRO A 91 -15.34 2.21 -22.94
N GLY A 92 -14.20 2.60 -22.38
CA GLY A 92 -14.14 3.69 -21.41
C GLY A 92 -12.73 4.01 -20.95
N THR A 93 -12.35 5.29 -21.00
CA THR A 93 -11.01 5.76 -20.60
C THR A 93 -10.74 5.57 -19.11
N ASN A 94 -11.73 5.80 -18.24
CA ASN A 94 -11.58 5.59 -16.79
C ASN A 94 -11.47 4.12 -16.42
N PHE A 95 -12.29 3.26 -17.04
CA PHE A 95 -12.17 1.81 -16.84
C PHE A 95 -10.77 1.30 -17.23
N ARG A 96 -10.23 1.77 -18.37
CA ARG A 96 -8.87 1.43 -18.80
C ARG A 96 -7.83 1.85 -17.76
N LYS A 97 -7.94 3.06 -17.18
CA LYS A 97 -7.03 3.53 -16.13
C LYS A 97 -7.02 2.61 -14.90
N HIS A 98 -8.19 2.22 -14.38
CA HIS A 98 -8.26 1.29 -13.25
C HIS A 98 -7.71 -0.10 -13.61
N LEU A 99 -7.98 -0.57 -14.83
CA LEU A 99 -7.43 -1.83 -15.31
C LEU A 99 -5.90 -1.80 -15.45
N ASP A 100 -5.34 -0.68 -15.90
CA ASP A 100 -3.88 -0.53 -16.04
C ASP A 100 -3.20 -0.45 -14.67
N ILE A 101 -3.84 0.16 -13.66
CA ILE A 101 -3.38 0.09 -12.26
C ILE A 101 -3.37 -1.37 -11.77
N ALA A 102 -4.47 -2.11 -12.00
CA ALA A 102 -4.55 -3.52 -11.60
C ALA A 102 -3.51 -4.40 -12.29
N ARG A 103 -3.26 -4.18 -13.58
CA ARG A 103 -2.20 -4.87 -14.32
C ARG A 103 -0.82 -4.52 -13.80
N GLY A 104 -0.58 -3.25 -13.47
CA GLY A 104 0.69 -2.82 -12.87
C GLY A 104 0.95 -3.50 -11.53
N LEU A 105 -0.06 -3.53 -10.66
CA LEU A 105 0.02 -4.20 -9.36
C LEU A 105 0.29 -5.71 -9.51
N LEU A 106 -0.46 -6.39 -10.36
CA LEU A 106 -0.36 -7.85 -10.56
C LEU A 106 0.85 -8.26 -11.41
N ALA A 107 1.66 -7.31 -11.89
CA ALA A 107 2.94 -7.59 -12.53
C ALA A 107 4.12 -7.62 -11.53
N GLU A 108 3.88 -7.22 -10.28
CA GLU A 108 4.85 -7.35 -9.20
C GLU A 108 4.98 -8.81 -8.72
N ASP A 109 6.03 -9.09 -7.94
CA ASP A 109 6.29 -10.43 -7.42
C ASP A 109 5.22 -10.89 -6.40
N ASP A 110 4.75 -12.12 -6.52
CA ASP A 110 3.68 -12.65 -5.65
C ASP A 110 4.07 -12.67 -4.16
N ARG A 111 5.34 -12.91 -3.83
CA ARG A 111 5.80 -12.90 -2.43
C ARG A 111 5.81 -11.47 -1.89
N LEU A 112 6.17 -10.50 -2.73
CA LEU A 112 6.10 -9.08 -2.38
C LEU A 112 4.66 -8.66 -2.04
N LEU A 113 3.72 -8.99 -2.92
CA LEU A 113 2.31 -8.72 -2.71
C LEU A 113 1.80 -9.39 -1.43
N ALA A 114 2.17 -10.65 -1.20
CA ALA A 114 1.81 -11.37 0.03
C ALA A 114 2.39 -10.70 1.29
N GLU A 115 3.66 -10.27 1.29
CA GLU A 115 4.28 -9.61 2.44
C GLU A 115 3.58 -8.30 2.81
N ILE A 116 3.16 -7.52 1.82
CA ILE A 116 2.39 -6.28 2.04
C ILE A 116 1.00 -6.61 2.60
N MET A 117 0.32 -7.61 2.04
CA MET A 117 -1.03 -7.97 2.48
C MET A 117 -1.06 -8.66 3.84
N PHE A 118 -0.01 -9.38 4.22
CA PHE A 118 0.15 -10.03 5.53
C PHE A 118 0.65 -9.12 6.63
N ASN A 119 0.76 -7.82 6.37
CA ASN A 119 1.00 -6.83 7.42
C ASN A 119 -0.14 -6.87 8.46
N PRO A 120 0.18 -6.90 9.77
CA PRO A 120 -0.83 -7.07 10.84
C PRO A 120 -1.88 -5.95 10.87
N TYR A 121 -1.53 -4.75 10.41
CA TYR A 121 -2.44 -3.60 10.36
C TYR A 121 -3.35 -3.60 9.13
N THR A 122 -3.06 -4.41 8.11
CA THR A 122 -3.86 -4.48 6.89
C THR A 122 -5.28 -4.96 7.16
N ILE A 123 -5.50 -5.88 8.11
CA ILE A 123 -6.84 -6.37 8.46
C ILE A 123 -7.80 -5.24 8.82
N ARG A 124 -7.40 -4.29 9.68
CA ARG A 124 -8.23 -3.14 10.04
C ARG A 124 -8.56 -2.24 8.85
N ARG A 125 -7.68 -2.18 7.83
CA ARG A 125 -7.95 -1.45 6.59
C ARG A 125 -9.00 -2.16 5.74
N LEU A 126 -8.97 -3.49 5.65
CA LEU A 126 -10.02 -4.25 4.97
C LEU A 126 -11.38 -4.10 5.66
N GLU A 127 -11.42 -4.13 7.00
CA GLU A 127 -12.65 -3.88 7.76
C GLU A 127 -13.23 -2.50 7.45
N LEU A 128 -12.37 -1.47 7.38
CA LEU A 128 -12.78 -0.13 6.97
C LEU A 128 -13.34 -0.12 5.55
N ILE A 129 -12.66 -0.73 4.58
CA ILE A 129 -13.15 -0.84 3.19
C ILE A 129 -14.52 -1.52 3.15
N ASN A 130 -14.69 -2.64 3.87
CA ASN A 130 -15.95 -3.36 3.93
C ASN A 130 -17.09 -2.50 4.53
N SER A 131 -16.80 -1.72 5.57
CA SER A 131 -17.80 -0.82 6.15
C SER A 131 -18.21 0.29 5.16
N GLN A 132 -17.26 0.88 4.44
CA GLN A 132 -17.55 1.88 3.41
C GLN A 132 -18.35 1.29 2.23
N LEU A 133 -17.99 0.08 1.77
CA LEU A 133 -18.74 -0.62 0.72
C LEU A 133 -20.16 -0.97 1.15
N SER A 134 -20.34 -1.37 2.41
CA SER A 134 -21.66 -1.68 2.97
C SER A 134 -22.53 -0.43 3.02
N TYR A 135 -21.99 0.69 3.51
CA TYR A 135 -22.68 1.97 3.55
C TYR A 135 -23.05 2.48 2.15
N LEU A 136 -22.10 2.46 1.20
CA LEU A 136 -22.40 2.81 -0.21
C LEU A 136 -23.49 1.92 -0.80
N THR A 137 -23.48 0.62 -0.47
CA THR A 137 -24.53 -0.32 -0.90
C THR A 137 -25.91 0.09 -0.39
N HIS A 138 -26.02 0.54 0.86
CA HIS A 138 -27.28 1.05 1.41
C HIS A 138 -27.77 2.28 0.67
N ILE A 139 -26.90 3.30 0.50
CA ILE A 139 -27.23 4.53 -0.24
C ILE A 139 -27.77 4.19 -1.64
N ILE A 140 -27.10 3.29 -2.36
CA ILE A 140 -27.50 2.89 -3.72
C ILE A 140 -28.83 2.14 -3.73
N LYS A 141 -29.04 1.20 -2.80
CA LYS A 141 -30.27 0.42 -2.71
C LYS A 141 -31.49 1.31 -2.46
N ASP A 142 -31.34 2.29 -1.60
CA ASP A 142 -32.41 3.21 -1.21
C ASP A 142 -32.55 4.38 -2.21
N ARG A 143 -31.63 4.49 -3.17
CA ARG A 143 -31.52 5.62 -4.12
C ARG A 143 -31.50 6.98 -3.39
N ASP A 144 -30.83 7.02 -2.25
CA ASP A 144 -30.77 8.19 -1.39
C ASP A 144 -29.81 9.24 -1.97
N HIS A 145 -30.38 10.22 -2.67
CA HIS A 145 -29.60 11.29 -3.31
C HIS A 145 -28.98 12.26 -2.31
N GLU A 146 -29.61 12.49 -1.15
CA GLU A 146 -29.09 13.39 -0.13
C GLU A 146 -27.86 12.76 0.54
N GLU A 147 -27.98 11.49 0.93
CA GLU A 147 -26.89 10.76 1.56
C GLU A 147 -25.74 10.49 0.58
N MET A 148 -26.05 10.25 -0.71
CA MET A 148 -25.02 10.18 -1.76
C MET A 148 -24.22 11.49 -1.86
N ALA A 149 -24.88 12.65 -1.80
CA ALA A 149 -24.19 13.94 -1.86
C ALA A 149 -23.26 14.14 -0.66
N LYS A 150 -23.71 13.80 0.55
CA LYS A 150 -22.88 13.85 1.77
C LYS A 150 -21.70 12.89 1.69
N PHE A 151 -21.93 11.66 1.24
CA PHE A 151 -20.89 10.67 1.05
C PHE A 151 -19.81 11.16 0.08
N LEU A 152 -20.20 11.67 -1.09
CA LEU A 152 -19.28 12.24 -2.07
C LEU A 152 -18.53 13.47 -1.55
N GLY A 153 -19.18 14.33 -0.76
CA GLY A 153 -18.54 15.46 -0.07
C GLY A 153 -17.40 14.98 0.84
N LYS A 154 -17.70 14.03 1.73
CA LYS A 154 -16.70 13.41 2.61
C LYS A 154 -15.53 12.79 1.84
N LEU A 155 -15.79 12.17 0.69
CA LEU A 155 -14.71 11.59 -0.14
C LEU A 155 -13.75 12.67 -0.68
N ARG A 156 -14.27 13.82 -1.12
CA ARG A 156 -13.46 14.95 -1.60
C ARG A 156 -12.62 15.53 -0.47
N ASP A 157 -13.21 15.71 0.71
CA ASP A 157 -12.50 16.20 1.90
C ASP A 157 -11.33 15.27 2.26
N ASN A 158 -11.54 13.95 2.21
CA ASN A 158 -10.51 12.97 2.54
C ASN A 158 -9.29 13.01 1.61
N ILE A 159 -9.47 13.42 0.35
CA ILE A 159 -8.39 13.49 -0.64
C ILE A 159 -7.82 14.91 -0.82
N GLY A 160 -8.33 15.89 -0.06
CA GLY A 160 -7.84 17.27 -0.09
C GLY A 160 -8.38 18.12 -1.25
N ASP A 161 -9.48 17.71 -1.88
CA ASP A 161 -10.12 18.42 -3.00
C ASP A 161 -11.25 19.39 -2.55
N ALA A 162 -11.16 19.93 -1.33
CA ALA A 162 -12.15 20.86 -0.76
C ALA A 162 -11.87 22.33 -1.10
#